data_AF-Q9GK26-F1
#
_entry.id   AF-Q9GK26-F1
#
_cell.length_a   1.000
_cell.length_b   1.000
_cell.length_c   1.000
_cell.angle_alpha   90.00
_cell.angle_beta   90.00
_cell.angle_gamma   90.00
#
_symmetry.space_group_name_H-M   'P 1'
#
loop_
_entity.id
_entity.type
_entity.pdbx_description
1 polymer ?
#
loop_
_entity_poly.entity_id
_entity_poly.type
_entity_poly.pdbx_seq_one_letter_code
_entity_poly.pdbx_strand_id
1 'polypeptide(L)'
;CRDNKDCLIDKRQRNRCQYCRYQKCLAMGMKREAVQEERQRGKDRNENEVESTSSANEDMPVEKILEAELAVEPRTETYVDANMGLNPNSPNDPVTNICQAADKQLFTLVEWAKRVPHFSELPLDDQVILLRAGWNELLIASFSHRSITVKDGILLATGLHVHRNSAHSAGVGAIFDRVLTELVSKMRDMQMD
;
A
#
# COMPACT_ATOMS: atom_id res chain seq x y z
N CYS A 1 -20.85 -19.90 -16.80
CA CYS A 1 -21.40 -20.52 -18.03
C CYS A 1 -20.20 -21.00 -18.85
N ARG A 2 -20.27 -22.19 -19.46
CA ARG A 2 -19.19 -22.67 -20.35
C ARG A 2 -19.43 -22.33 -21.83
N ASP A 3 -20.64 -21.89 -22.16
CA ASP A 3 -21.07 -21.48 -23.50
C ASP A 3 -21.30 -19.96 -23.56
N ASN A 4 -22.19 -19.49 -24.44
CA ASN A 4 -22.43 -18.07 -24.74
C ASN A 4 -23.39 -17.34 -23.77
N LYS A 5 -23.50 -17.81 -22.51
CA LYS A 5 -24.43 -17.25 -21.51
C LYS A 5 -25.92 -17.30 -21.90
N ASP A 6 -26.30 -18.11 -22.89
CA ASP A 6 -27.67 -18.27 -23.41
C ASP A 6 -28.18 -19.72 -23.30
N CYS A 7 -27.86 -20.38 -22.18
CA CYS A 7 -28.28 -21.78 -21.99
C CYS A 7 -29.80 -21.86 -21.74
N LEU A 8 -30.49 -22.72 -22.48
CA LEU A 8 -31.91 -23.01 -22.25
C LEU A 8 -32.14 -23.60 -20.84
N ILE A 9 -33.02 -22.97 -20.05
CA ILE A 9 -33.38 -23.41 -18.70
C ILE A 9 -34.79 -24.00 -18.70
N ASP A 10 -34.86 -25.34 -18.70
CA ASP A 10 -36.07 -26.15 -18.58
C ASP A 10 -35.98 -27.18 -17.44
N LYS A 11 -37.05 -27.96 -17.22
CA LYS A 11 -37.13 -28.93 -16.11
C LYS A 11 -36.05 -30.03 -16.17
N ARG A 12 -35.58 -30.42 -17.37
CA ARG A 12 -34.63 -31.51 -17.59
C ARG A 12 -33.18 -31.05 -17.48
N GLN A 13 -32.84 -29.87 -18.01
CA GLN A 13 -31.46 -29.38 -18.11
C GLN A 13 -31.14 -28.11 -17.30
N ARG A 14 -32.03 -27.62 -16.43
CA ARG A 14 -31.76 -26.46 -15.56
C ARG A 14 -30.49 -26.57 -14.71
N ASN A 15 -30.02 -27.78 -14.40
CA ASN A 15 -28.81 -28.00 -13.60
C ASN A 15 -27.52 -27.97 -14.45
N ARG A 16 -27.61 -27.91 -15.78
CA ARG A 16 -26.45 -27.93 -16.69
C ARG A 16 -25.61 -26.65 -16.64
N CYS A 17 -26.23 -25.51 -16.31
CA CYS A 17 -25.55 -24.23 -16.19
C CYS A 17 -26.10 -23.41 -15.02
N GLN A 18 -25.35 -23.36 -13.92
CA GLN A 18 -25.71 -22.58 -12.73
C GLN A 18 -25.82 -21.08 -13.03
N TYR A 19 -24.91 -20.53 -13.84
CA TYR A 19 -24.92 -19.11 -14.22
C TYR A 19 -26.23 -18.72 -14.92
N CYS A 20 -26.59 -19.38 -16.02
CA CYS A 20 -27.79 -19.03 -16.79
C CYS A 20 -29.07 -19.27 -15.99
N ARG A 21 -29.07 -20.29 -15.12
CA ARG A 21 -30.17 -20.52 -14.18
C ARG A 21 -30.33 -19.36 -13.21
N TYR A 22 -29.25 -18.91 -12.57
CA TYR A 22 -29.28 -17.77 -11.64
C TYR A 22 -29.68 -16.48 -12.35
N GLN A 23 -29.13 -16.20 -13.54
CA GLN A 23 -29.52 -15.04 -14.34
C GLN A 23 -31.01 -15.05 -14.70
N LYS A 24 -31.56 -16.22 -15.08
CA LYS A 24 -33.01 -16.37 -15.32
C LYS A 24 -33.83 -16.13 -14.05
N CYS A 25 -33.37 -16.58 -12.88
CA CYS A 25 -34.04 -16.27 -11.60
C CYS A 25 -34.14 -14.75 -11.37
N LEU A 26 -33.04 -14.01 -11.56
CA LEU A 26 -33.03 -12.55 -11.46
C LEU A 26 -33.94 -11.89 -12.49
N ALA A 27 -33.89 -12.33 -13.76
CA ALA A 27 -34.74 -11.80 -14.83
C ALA A 27 -36.25 -12.04 -14.59
N MET A 28 -36.60 -13.10 -13.87
CA MET A 28 -37.97 -13.39 -13.44
C MET A 28 -38.37 -12.62 -12.16
N GLY A 29 -37.53 -11.71 -11.66
CA GLY A 29 -37.85 -10.82 -10.54
C GLY A 29 -37.52 -11.38 -9.16
N MET A 30 -36.70 -12.45 -9.06
CA MET A 30 -36.23 -12.90 -7.75
C MET A 30 -35.29 -11.86 -7.13
N LYS A 31 -35.62 -11.43 -5.91
CA LYS A 31 -34.88 -10.43 -5.14
C LYS A 31 -33.78 -11.09 -4.31
N ARG A 32 -32.53 -10.63 -4.45
CA ARG A 32 -31.39 -11.16 -3.70
C ARG A 32 -31.49 -10.82 -2.22
N GLU A 33 -31.98 -9.63 -1.92
CA GLU A 33 -32.24 -9.11 -0.58
C GLU A 33 -33.36 -9.84 0.16
N ALA A 34 -34.21 -10.61 -0.54
CA ALA A 34 -35.23 -11.45 0.08
C ALA A 34 -34.68 -12.78 0.63
N VAL A 35 -33.42 -13.12 0.32
CA VAL A 35 -32.73 -14.28 0.87
C VAL A 35 -32.29 -13.93 2.30
N GLN A 36 -32.97 -14.50 3.29
CA GLN A 36 -32.56 -14.40 4.68
C GLN A 36 -31.24 -15.16 4.86
N GLU A 37 -30.29 -14.55 5.56
CA GLU A 37 -29.06 -15.21 5.96
C GLU A 37 -29.40 -16.46 6.78
N GLU A 38 -28.72 -17.57 6.51
CA GLU A 38 -28.98 -18.83 7.20
C GLU A 38 -28.77 -18.62 8.71
N ARG A 39 -29.81 -18.85 9.52
CA ARG A 39 -29.67 -18.86 10.97
C ARG A 39 -28.70 -19.99 11.32
N GLN A 40 -27.44 -19.65 11.57
CA GLN A 40 -26.45 -20.61 12.02
C GLN A 40 -26.95 -21.24 13.32
N ARG A 41 -27.30 -22.52 13.26
CA ARG A 41 -27.50 -23.35 14.45
C ARG A 41 -26.11 -23.64 15.01
N GLY A 42 -25.77 -22.94 16.09
CA GLY A 42 -24.73 -23.33 17.05
C GLY A 42 -23.46 -23.87 16.43
N LYS A 43 -22.68 -23.02 15.77
CA LYS A 43 -21.24 -23.23 15.75
C LYS A 43 -20.73 -22.39 16.91
N ASP A 44 -20.42 -23.05 18.03
CA ASP A 44 -19.57 -22.49 19.07
C ASP A 44 -18.22 -22.17 18.42
N ARG A 45 -18.15 -21.04 17.72
CA ARG A 45 -16.92 -20.27 17.70
C ARG A 45 -16.76 -19.85 19.13
N ASN A 46 -15.61 -20.20 19.69
CA ASN A 46 -15.17 -19.88 21.04
C ASN A 46 -14.93 -18.35 21.15
N GLU A 47 -15.94 -17.55 20.81
CA GLU A 47 -15.98 -16.08 20.62
C GLU A 47 -17.05 -15.46 21.54
N ASN A 48 -17.29 -16.05 22.72
CA ASN A 48 -18.23 -15.53 23.71
C ASN A 48 -17.57 -14.80 24.88
N GLU A 49 -16.32 -14.38 24.72
CA GLU A 49 -15.84 -13.20 25.45
C GLU A 49 -15.68 -12.10 24.43
N VAL A 50 -16.46 -11.03 24.59
CA VAL A 50 -16.15 -9.74 23.99
C VAL A 50 -14.73 -9.37 24.41
N GLU A 51 -13.76 -9.64 23.53
CA GLU A 51 -12.37 -9.29 23.77
C GLU A 51 -12.33 -7.80 24.08
N SER A 52 -11.95 -7.48 25.32
CA SER A 52 -12.12 -6.13 25.86
C SER A 52 -11.30 -5.18 25.00
N THR A 53 -11.96 -4.19 24.40
CA THR A 53 -11.33 -3.13 23.59
C THR A 53 -10.21 -2.36 24.32
N SER A 54 -10.12 -2.50 25.64
CA SER A 54 -9.06 -1.95 26.48
C SER A 54 -7.69 -2.63 26.33
N SER A 55 -7.63 -3.86 25.79
CA SER A 55 -6.39 -4.64 25.65
C SER A 55 -5.83 -4.66 24.22
N ALA A 56 -6.43 -3.90 23.29
CA ALA A 56 -6.07 -3.88 21.87
C ALA A 56 -4.61 -3.46 21.58
N ASN A 57 -3.92 -2.87 22.56
CA ASN A 57 -2.52 -2.47 22.43
C ASN A 57 -1.52 -3.65 22.39
N GLU A 58 -1.88 -4.85 22.86
CA GLU A 58 -0.94 -5.99 22.83
C GLU A 58 -0.87 -6.70 21.47
N ASP A 59 -1.95 -6.68 20.69
CA ASP A 59 -2.01 -7.33 19.37
C ASP A 59 -1.32 -6.46 18.30
N MET A 60 -1.59 -5.15 18.27
CA MET A 60 -0.87 -4.22 17.37
C MET A 60 -0.16 -3.12 18.17
N PRO A 61 0.97 -3.44 18.84
CA PRO A 61 1.71 -2.48 19.65
C PRO A 61 2.36 -1.39 18.79
N VAL A 62 2.06 -0.13 19.10
CA VAL A 62 2.59 1.05 18.40
C VAL A 62 4.11 1.13 18.52
N GLU A 63 4.66 0.67 19.64
CA GLU A 63 6.11 0.65 19.89
C GLU A 63 6.84 -0.22 18.86
N LYS A 64 6.23 -1.34 18.44
CA LYS A 64 6.83 -2.20 17.41
C LYS A 64 6.80 -1.56 16.03
N ILE A 65 5.77 -0.77 15.73
CA ILE A 65 5.68 0.01 14.50
C ILE A 65 6.77 1.09 14.49
N LEU A 66 6.95 1.81 15.60
CA LEU A 66 8.01 2.80 15.77
C LEU A 66 9.41 2.17 15.64
N GLU A 67 9.64 1.02 16.29
CA GLU A 67 10.89 0.26 16.15
C GLU A 67 11.15 -0.16 14.69
N ALA A 68 10.10 -0.57 13.96
CA ALA A 68 10.20 -0.94 12.55
C ALA A 68 10.62 0.25 11.69
N GLU A 69 10.05 1.43 11.92
CA GLU A 69 10.38 2.66 11.17
C GLU A 69 11.83 3.08 11.43
N LEU A 70 12.22 3.20 12.70
CA LEU A 70 13.58 3.57 13.11
C LEU A 70 14.65 2.58 12.60
N ALA A 71 14.30 1.30 12.43
CA ALA A 71 15.23 0.29 11.92
C ALA A 71 15.54 0.43 10.42
N VAL A 72 14.65 1.07 9.65
CA VAL A 72 14.79 1.21 8.18
C VAL A 72 15.07 2.63 7.74
N GLU A 73 15.02 3.61 8.65
CA GLU A 73 15.42 4.98 8.35
C GLU A 73 16.86 5.04 7.83
N PRO A 74 17.09 5.61 6.63
CA PRO A 74 18.44 5.78 6.12
C PRO A 74 19.19 6.81 6.97
N ARG A 75 20.32 6.40 7.58
CA ARG A 75 21.12 7.25 8.48
C ARG A 75 21.44 8.60 7.83
N THR A 76 20.92 9.67 8.44
CA THR A 76 21.05 11.06 7.98
C THR A 76 22.50 11.55 7.99
N GLU A 77 23.35 10.94 8.83
CA GLU A 77 24.75 11.32 9.00
C GLU A 77 25.64 10.99 7.79
N THR A 78 25.21 10.09 6.91
CA THR A 78 25.95 9.76 5.67
C THR A 78 25.76 10.77 4.53
N TYR A 79 24.88 11.77 4.68
CA TYR A 79 24.51 12.69 3.60
C TYR A 79 25.50 13.84 3.37
N VAL A 80 26.38 14.14 4.33
CA VAL A 80 27.41 15.18 4.17
C VAL A 80 28.53 14.77 3.21
N ASP A 81 28.79 13.46 3.04
CA ASP A 81 29.82 12.95 2.12
C ASP A 81 29.33 12.79 0.67
N ALA A 82 28.01 12.80 0.42
CA ALA A 82 27.46 12.70 -0.93
C ALA A 82 27.73 13.95 -1.79
N ASN A 83 28.12 15.08 -1.17
CA ASN A 83 28.59 16.27 -1.89
C ASN A 83 29.98 16.08 -2.55
N MET A 84 30.70 14.99 -2.28
CA MET A 84 32.01 14.68 -2.88
C MET A 84 31.93 13.68 -4.06
N GLY A 85 30.73 13.19 -4.40
CA GLY A 85 30.55 12.14 -5.42
C GLY A 85 29.88 12.57 -6.72
N LEU A 86 29.67 13.87 -6.96
CA LEU A 86 29.07 14.35 -8.20
C LEU A 86 30.03 14.10 -9.37
N ASN A 87 29.84 12.99 -10.08
CA ASN A 87 30.42 12.79 -11.40
C ASN A 87 29.64 13.70 -12.38
N PRO A 88 30.24 14.79 -12.91
CA PRO A 88 29.54 15.76 -13.75
C PRO A 88 29.03 15.20 -15.09
N ASN A 89 29.37 13.94 -15.40
CA ASN A 89 28.97 13.24 -16.62
C ASN A 89 27.74 12.33 -16.47
N SER A 90 27.14 12.21 -15.27
CA SER A 90 25.89 11.45 -15.12
C SER A 90 24.72 12.31 -15.58
N PRO A 91 23.80 11.82 -16.44
CA PRO A 91 22.61 12.57 -16.79
C PRO A 91 21.85 12.89 -15.51
N ASN A 92 21.69 14.19 -15.24
CA ASN A 92 21.03 14.74 -14.07
C ASN A 92 19.50 14.56 -14.17
N ASP A 93 19.06 13.35 -14.53
CA ASP A 93 17.66 13.02 -14.74
C ASP A 93 17.00 12.70 -13.39
N PRO A 94 16.10 13.56 -12.88
CA PRO A 94 15.45 13.34 -11.60
C PRO A 94 14.61 12.06 -11.60
N VAL A 95 14.07 11.64 -12.75
CA VAL A 95 13.23 10.43 -12.85
C VAL A 95 14.09 9.19 -12.61
N THR A 96 15.23 9.07 -13.30
CA THR A 96 16.18 7.97 -13.10
C THR A 96 16.64 7.90 -11.64
N ASN A 97 16.98 9.04 -11.03
CA ASN A 97 17.41 9.09 -9.62
C ASN A 97 16.30 8.63 -8.66
N ILE A 98 15.05 9.04 -8.89
CA ILE A 98 13.88 8.61 -8.11
C ILE A 98 13.68 7.09 -8.25
N CYS A 99 13.74 6.56 -9.48
CA CYS A 99 13.58 5.13 -9.73
C CYS A 99 14.68 4.29 -9.06
N GLN A 100 15.94 4.74 -9.12
CA GLN A 100 17.05 4.07 -8.43
C GLN A 100 16.90 4.10 -6.90
N ALA A 101 16.44 5.22 -6.35
CA ALA A 101 16.15 5.32 -4.92
C ALA A 101 14.99 4.39 -4.52
N ALA A 102 13.93 4.31 -5.34
CA ALA A 102 12.81 3.41 -5.11
C ALA A 102 13.25 1.94 -5.14
N ASP A 103 14.02 1.52 -6.15
CA ASP A 103 14.54 0.17 -6.27
C ASP A 103 15.36 -0.24 -5.04
N LYS A 104 16.27 0.63 -4.59
CA LYS A 104 17.04 0.41 -3.35
C LYS A 104 16.14 0.29 -2.12
N GLN A 105 15.06 1.07 -2.06
CA GLN A 105 14.14 1.08 -0.92
C GLN A 105 13.11 -0.06 -0.95
N LEU A 106 12.90 -0.75 -2.07
CA LEU A 106 12.04 -1.93 -2.10
C LEU A 106 12.56 -3.04 -1.17
N PHE A 107 13.87 -3.22 -1.10
CA PHE A 107 14.47 -4.20 -0.18
C PHE A 107 14.27 -3.79 1.29
N THR A 108 14.44 -2.51 1.61
CA THR A 108 14.22 -2.01 2.97
C THR A 108 12.74 -2.04 3.35
N LEU A 109 11.84 -1.86 2.39
CA LEU A 109 10.40 -1.98 2.60
C LEU A 109 9.99 -3.40 3.01
N VAL A 110 10.59 -4.43 2.41
CA VAL A 110 10.36 -5.82 2.84
C VAL A 110 10.86 -6.04 4.26
N GLU A 111 12.01 -5.48 4.61
CA GLU A 111 12.56 -5.56 5.96
C GLU A 111 11.72 -4.80 7.00
N TRP A 112 11.16 -3.65 6.62
CA TRP A 112 10.17 -2.93 7.42
C TRP A 112 8.93 -3.79 7.66
N ALA A 113 8.35 -4.34 6.59
CA ALA A 113 7.12 -5.13 6.67
C ALA A 113 7.27 -6.35 7.57
N LYS A 114 8.41 -7.05 7.52
CA LYS A 114 8.70 -8.18 8.42
C LYS A 114 8.71 -7.82 9.91
N ARG A 115 9.00 -6.55 10.24
CA ARG A 115 9.04 -6.02 11.61
C ARG A 115 7.69 -5.52 12.09
N VAL A 116 6.74 -5.30 11.19
CA VAL A 116 5.35 -4.96 11.55
C VAL A 116 4.69 -6.18 12.22
N PRO A 117 4.03 -6.01 13.39
CA PRO A 117 3.34 -7.11 14.07
C PRO A 117 2.40 -7.88 13.14
N HIS A 118 2.37 -9.21 13.32
CA HIS A 118 1.54 -10.17 12.57
C HIS A 118 1.76 -10.26 11.05
N PHE A 119 2.50 -9.36 10.41
CA PHE A 119 2.72 -9.42 8.96
C PHE A 119 3.44 -10.71 8.54
N SER A 120 4.47 -11.11 9.29
CA SER A 120 5.23 -12.33 9.02
C SER A 120 4.45 -13.62 9.32
N GLU A 121 3.33 -13.52 10.02
CA GLU A 121 2.44 -14.65 10.34
C GLU A 121 1.42 -14.92 9.24
N LEU A 122 1.20 -13.94 8.34
CA LEU A 122 0.35 -14.11 7.16
C LEU A 122 0.93 -15.14 6.19
N PRO A 123 0.08 -15.81 5.39
CA PRO A 123 0.55 -16.62 4.27
C PRO A 123 1.50 -15.82 3.36
N LEU A 124 2.56 -16.48 2.88
CA LEU A 124 3.57 -15.83 2.03
C LEU A 124 2.95 -15.19 0.78
N ASP A 125 1.95 -15.83 0.18
CA ASP A 125 1.23 -15.29 -0.98
C ASP A 125 0.52 -13.97 -0.66
N ASP A 126 -0.09 -13.87 0.53
CA ASP A 126 -0.77 -12.65 0.98
C ASP A 126 0.24 -11.54 1.29
N GLN A 127 1.38 -11.87 1.90
CA GLN A 127 2.47 -10.89 2.11
C GLN A 127 2.92 -10.29 0.77
N VAL A 128 3.07 -11.11 -0.27
CA VAL A 128 3.44 -10.67 -1.63
C VAL A 128 2.34 -9.82 -2.25
N ILE A 129 1.07 -10.20 -2.12
CA ILE A 129 -0.07 -9.43 -2.64
C ILE A 129 -0.12 -8.04 -1.99
N LEU A 130 -0.02 -7.97 -0.66
CA LEU A 130 -0.06 -6.72 0.09
C LEU A 130 1.09 -5.78 -0.32
N LEU A 131 2.33 -6.30 -0.37
CA LEU A 131 3.48 -5.49 -0.78
C LEU A 131 3.39 -5.04 -2.24
N ARG A 132 2.96 -5.91 -3.17
CA ARG A 132 2.79 -5.53 -4.57
C ARG A 132 1.70 -4.48 -4.77
N ALA A 133 0.67 -4.50 -3.93
CA ALA A 133 -0.43 -3.53 -3.99
C ALA A 133 -0.03 -2.17 -3.37
N GLY A 134 0.76 -2.17 -2.29
CA GLY A 134 1.00 -0.97 -1.48
C GLY A 134 2.39 -0.33 -1.58
N TRP A 135 3.38 -0.96 -2.23
CA TRP A 135 4.78 -0.49 -2.18
C TRP A 135 4.96 0.96 -2.60
N ASN A 136 4.24 1.42 -3.62
CA ASN A 136 4.36 2.78 -4.14
C ASN A 136 3.86 3.82 -3.13
N GLU A 137 2.72 3.56 -2.47
CA GLU A 137 2.17 4.47 -1.45
C GLU A 137 3.06 4.52 -0.21
N LEU A 138 3.55 3.35 0.23
CA LEU A 138 4.47 3.25 1.36
C LEU A 138 5.79 4.01 1.10
N LEU A 139 6.38 3.84 -0.08
CA LEU A 139 7.60 4.57 -0.45
C LEU A 139 7.35 6.08 -0.57
N ILE A 140 6.21 6.49 -1.17
CA ILE A 140 5.84 7.90 -1.29
C ILE A 140 5.65 8.54 0.09
N ALA A 141 4.95 7.89 1.00
CA ALA A 141 4.78 8.36 2.38
C ALA A 141 6.15 8.50 3.07
N SER A 142 7.01 7.48 2.98
CA SER A 142 8.34 7.47 3.59
C SER A 142 9.23 8.61 3.12
N PHE A 143 9.39 8.81 1.79
CA PHE A 143 10.24 9.92 1.33
C PHE A 143 9.59 11.29 1.53
N SER A 144 8.26 11.36 1.60
CA SER A 144 7.55 12.62 1.89
C SER A 144 7.82 13.09 3.31
N HIS A 145 7.74 12.19 4.30
CA HIS A 145 8.09 12.50 5.69
C HIS A 145 9.58 12.81 5.85
N ARG A 146 10.47 12.02 5.23
CA ARG A 146 11.92 12.34 5.20
C ARG A 146 12.24 13.72 4.61
N SER A 147 11.36 14.24 3.74
CA SER A 147 11.53 15.54 3.10
C SER A 147 10.86 16.70 3.83
N ILE A 148 10.31 16.48 5.03
CA ILE A 148 9.53 17.49 5.79
C ILE A 148 10.31 18.78 6.04
N THR A 149 11.63 18.69 6.24
CA THR A 149 12.53 19.82 6.47
C THR A 149 13.09 20.45 5.19
N VAL A 150 12.89 19.80 4.04
CA VAL A 150 13.40 20.23 2.73
C VAL A 150 12.43 21.22 2.10
N LYS A 151 12.95 22.35 1.63
CA LYS A 151 12.15 23.36 0.89
C LYS A 151 12.16 23.06 -0.60
N ASP A 152 10.98 23.16 -1.21
CA ASP A 152 10.77 23.06 -2.67
C ASP A 152 11.40 21.82 -3.34
N GLY A 153 11.46 20.70 -2.61
CA GLY A 153 12.08 19.48 -3.11
C GLY A 153 11.91 18.30 -2.17
N ILE A 154 12.45 17.16 -2.61
CA ILE A 154 12.47 15.92 -1.84
C ILE A 154 13.90 15.39 -1.67
N LEU A 155 14.15 14.70 -0.56
CA LEU A 155 15.39 13.99 -0.26
C LEU A 155 15.22 12.49 -0.54
N LEU A 156 15.94 12.00 -1.55
CA LEU A 156 15.96 10.59 -1.88
C LEU A 156 16.76 9.80 -0.84
N ALA A 157 16.44 8.52 -0.65
CA ALA A 157 17.19 7.64 0.26
C ALA A 157 18.66 7.44 -0.17
N THR A 158 18.99 7.77 -1.42
CA THR A 158 20.36 7.83 -1.95
C THR A 158 21.14 9.07 -1.50
N GLY A 159 20.48 10.06 -0.87
CA GLY A 159 21.07 11.35 -0.47
C GLY A 159 20.97 12.45 -1.51
N LEU A 160 20.47 12.14 -2.70
CA LEU A 160 20.26 13.12 -3.76
C LEU A 160 19.03 13.97 -3.47
N HIS A 161 19.15 15.27 -3.70
CA HIS A 161 18.06 16.22 -3.61
C HIS A 161 17.43 16.41 -4.99
N VAL A 162 16.11 16.23 -5.08
CA VAL A 162 15.35 16.55 -6.29
C VAL A 162 14.59 17.83 -6.04
N HIS A 163 15.01 18.90 -6.68
CA HIS A 163 14.35 20.21 -6.59
C HIS A 163 13.15 20.28 -7.56
N ARG A 164 12.10 21.00 -7.16
CA ARG A 164 10.87 21.21 -7.94
C ARG A 164 11.14 21.57 -9.41
N ASN A 165 12.02 22.54 -9.66
CA ASN A 165 12.36 22.98 -11.03
C ASN A 165 12.95 21.86 -11.91
N SER A 166 13.68 20.91 -11.32
CA SER A 166 14.22 19.76 -12.05
C SER A 166 13.10 18.81 -12.48
N ALA A 167 12.16 18.54 -11.57
CA ALA A 167 10.98 17.72 -11.87
C ALA A 167 10.09 18.33 -12.98
N HIS A 168 9.91 19.66 -12.95
CA HIS A 168 9.20 20.38 -14.03
C HIS A 168 9.93 20.28 -15.36
N SER A 169 11.26 20.46 -15.38
CA SER A 169 12.08 20.31 -16.58
C SER A 169 12.04 18.89 -17.16
N ALA A 170 11.88 17.88 -16.31
CA ALA A 170 11.73 16.48 -16.70
C ALA A 170 10.29 16.07 -17.07
N GLY A 171 9.33 17.01 -17.07
CA GLY A 171 7.94 16.75 -17.46
C GLY A 171 7.07 16.07 -16.40
N VAL A 172 7.59 15.85 -15.19
CA VAL A 172 6.88 15.21 -14.05
C VAL A 172 6.46 16.20 -12.97
N GLY A 173 6.58 17.50 -13.23
CA GLY A 173 6.33 18.57 -12.26
C GLY A 173 4.91 18.55 -11.65
N ALA A 174 3.88 18.17 -12.42
CA ALA A 174 2.50 18.16 -11.93
C ALA A 174 2.28 17.17 -10.78
N ILE A 175 2.75 15.93 -10.91
CA ILE A 175 2.63 14.93 -9.84
C ILE A 175 3.58 15.25 -8.68
N PHE A 176 4.76 15.78 -8.99
CA PHE A 176 5.73 16.20 -7.97
C PHE A 176 5.17 17.31 -7.08
N ASP A 177 4.53 18.33 -7.67
CA ASP A 177 3.89 19.42 -6.94
C ASP A 177 2.75 18.93 -6.04
N ARG A 178 1.99 17.92 -6.48
CA ARG A 178 0.96 17.28 -5.64
C ARG A 178 1.56 16.61 -4.43
N VAL A 179 2.66 15.86 -4.59
CA VAL A 179 3.36 15.23 -3.45
C VAL A 179 3.86 16.30 -2.47
N LEU A 180 4.47 17.38 -2.95
CA LEU A 180 4.92 18.47 -2.08
C LEU A 180 3.77 19.15 -1.33
N THR A 181 2.66 19.41 -2.01
CA THR A 181 1.54 20.21 -1.46
C THR A 181 0.61 19.38 -0.59
N GLU A 182 0.26 18.17 -1.03
CA GLU A 182 -0.73 17.30 -0.40
C GLU A 182 -0.11 16.41 0.69
N LEU A 183 1.20 16.10 0.63
CA LEU A 183 1.87 15.23 1.61
C LEU A 183 2.92 15.99 2.42
N VAL A 184 4.03 16.42 1.81
CA VAL A 184 5.17 17.01 2.55
C VAL A 184 4.73 18.24 3.34
N SER A 185 3.98 19.16 2.72
CA SER A 185 3.49 20.34 3.43
C SER A 185 2.54 19.97 4.56
N LYS A 186 1.64 19.01 4.37
CA LYS A 186 0.67 18.63 5.40
C LYS A 186 1.33 17.93 6.58
N MET A 187 2.27 17.02 6.32
CA MET A 187 3.08 16.38 7.36
C MET A 187 3.86 17.42 8.15
N ARG A 188 4.47 18.41 7.48
CA ARG A 188 5.18 19.53 8.13
C ARG A 188 4.26 20.38 8.99
N ASP A 189 3.13 20.80 8.45
CA ASP A 189 2.19 21.68 9.13
C ASP A 189 1.59 21.01 10.38
N MET A 190 1.41 19.68 10.33
CA MET A 190 0.90 18.88 11.45
C MET A 190 1.98 18.44 12.45
N GLN A 191 3.26 18.65 12.15
CA GLN A 191 4.38 18.12 12.94
C GLN A 191 4.22 16.60 13.19
N MET A 192 3.98 15.86 12.10
CA MET A 192 3.90 14.39 12.17
C MET A 192 5.21 13.84 12.74
N ASP A 193 5.08 12.98 13.75
CA ASP A 193 6.20 12.34 14.44
C ASP A 193 6.95 11.32 13.57
#